data_AF-A0A959M1P0-F1
#
_entry.id   AF-A0A959M1P0-F1
#
_cell.length_a   1.000
_cell.length_b   1.000
_cell.length_c   1.000
_cell.angle_alpha   90.00
_cell.angle_beta   90.00
_cell.angle_gamma   90.00
#
_symmetry.space_group_name_H-M   'P 1'
#
loop_
_entity.id
_entity.type
_entity.pdbx_description
1 polymer ?
#
loop_
_entity_poly.entity_id
_entity_poly.type
_entity_poly.pdbx_seq_one_letter_code
_entity_poly.pdbx_strand_id
1 'polypeptide(L)'
;IHQAYTERNDRRVARYRDFYRTRQEIIEHIFGTWKRQWGMTHSVVKGKTKVESEYRLAAIAYNLLRATQILGLKKLQEQLRSFFFVFLCLLWSTWRPKSARYLVSVNYENK
;
A
#
# COMPACT_ATOMS: atom_id res chain seq x y z
N ILE A 1 -28.07 9.44 -9.56
CA ILE A 1 -26.62 9.15 -9.40
C ILE A 1 -26.39 7.82 -8.64
N HIS A 2 -26.96 7.61 -7.45
CA HIS A 2 -26.76 6.36 -6.67
C HIS A 2 -27.17 5.06 -7.38
N GLN A 3 -28.32 5.06 -8.05
CA GLN A 3 -28.87 3.85 -8.70
C GLN A 3 -27.96 3.28 -9.81
N ALA A 4 -27.35 4.15 -10.63
CA ALA A 4 -26.44 3.73 -11.69
C ALA A 4 -25.16 3.07 -11.15
N TYR A 5 -24.69 3.46 -9.96
CA TYR A 5 -23.53 2.81 -9.33
C TYR A 5 -23.87 1.42 -8.80
N THR A 6 -25.04 1.26 -8.18
CA THR A 6 -25.53 -0.02 -7.68
C THR A 6 -25.70 -1.01 -8.84
N GLU A 7 -26.40 -0.62 -9.90
CA GLU A 7 -26.59 -1.45 -11.09
C GLU A 7 -25.26 -1.86 -11.74
N ARG A 8 -24.27 -0.95 -11.80
CA ARG A 8 -22.93 -1.26 -12.32
C ARG A 8 -22.16 -2.22 -11.42
N ASN A 9 -22.38 -2.18 -10.11
CA ASN A 9 -21.78 -3.13 -9.18
C ASN A 9 -22.44 -4.50 -9.31
N ASP A 10 -23.77 -4.56 -9.37
CA ASP A 10 -24.53 -5.81 -9.47
C ASP A 10 -24.17 -6.57 -10.75
N ARG A 11 -24.06 -5.87 -11.88
CA ARG A 11 -23.56 -6.48 -13.14
C ARG A 11 -22.16 -7.06 -13.00
N ARG A 12 -21.27 -6.46 -12.20
CA ARG A 12 -19.91 -6.96 -11.95
C ARG A 12 -19.92 -8.18 -11.02
N VAL A 13 -20.71 -8.13 -9.96
CA VAL A 13 -20.87 -9.25 -9.02
C VAL A 13 -21.46 -10.47 -9.75
N ALA A 14 -22.48 -10.27 -10.58
CA ALA A 14 -23.07 -11.34 -11.38
C ALA A 14 -22.06 -11.94 -12.37
N ARG A 15 -21.24 -11.11 -13.02
CA ARG A 15 -20.22 -11.57 -13.99
C ARG A 15 -19.06 -12.32 -13.34
N TYR A 16 -18.63 -11.93 -12.13
CA TYR A 16 -17.45 -12.47 -11.46
C TYR A 16 -17.79 -13.14 -10.12
N ARG A 17 -18.86 -13.94 -10.11
CA ARG A 17 -19.44 -14.49 -8.87
C ARG A 17 -18.44 -15.23 -7.99
N ASP A 18 -17.64 -16.13 -8.56
CA ASP A 18 -16.70 -16.95 -7.81
C ASP A 18 -15.59 -16.09 -7.18
N PHE A 19 -15.08 -15.11 -7.92
CA PHE A 19 -14.10 -14.15 -7.39
C PHE A 19 -14.66 -13.35 -6.20
N TYR A 20 -15.91 -12.87 -6.29
CA TYR A 20 -16.55 -12.16 -5.18
C TYR A 20 -16.78 -13.05 -3.96
N ARG A 21 -17.10 -14.34 -4.16
CA ARG A 21 -17.22 -15.33 -3.08
C ARG A 21 -15.89 -15.53 -2.36
N THR A 22 -14.81 -15.83 -3.08
CA THR A 22 -13.48 -16.00 -2.47
C THR A 22 -13.03 -14.74 -1.75
N ARG A 23 -13.29 -13.56 -2.33
CA ARG A 23 -12.98 -12.30 -1.66
C ARG A 23 -13.76 -12.14 -0.35
N GLN A 24 -15.04 -12.48 -0.34
CA GLN A 24 -15.88 -12.41 0.86
C GLN A 24 -15.31 -13.30 1.96
N GLU A 25 -14.99 -14.55 1.65
CA GLU A 25 -14.39 -15.52 2.60
C GLU A 25 -13.09 -14.98 3.22
N ILE A 26 -12.20 -14.40 2.41
CA ILE A 26 -10.93 -13.82 2.88
C ILE A 26 -11.19 -12.60 3.79
N ILE A 27 -12.10 -11.72 3.39
CA ILE A 27 -12.33 -10.43 4.03
C ILE A 27 -13.09 -10.58 5.36
N GLU A 28 -14.04 -11.50 5.44
CA GLU A 28 -14.79 -11.78 6.66
C GLU A 28 -13.87 -12.16 7.82
N HIS A 29 -12.85 -12.98 7.55
CA HIS A 29 -11.86 -13.36 8.57
C HIS A 29 -11.04 -12.15 9.05
N ILE A 30 -10.57 -11.28 8.13
CA ILE A 30 -9.79 -10.08 8.47
C ILE A 30 -10.60 -9.13 9.34
N PHE A 31 -11.85 -8.86 8.96
CA PHE A 31 -12.74 -8.03 9.77
C PHE A 31 -13.10 -8.69 11.10
N GLY A 32 -13.17 -10.02 11.15
CA GLY A 32 -13.31 -10.79 12.38
C GLY A 32 -12.16 -10.51 13.35
N THR A 33 -10.91 -10.56 12.87
CA THR A 33 -9.72 -10.19 13.66
C THR A 33 -9.81 -8.74 14.14
N TRP A 34 -10.04 -7.78 13.23
CA TRP A 34 -10.05 -6.36 13.62
C TRP A 34 -11.13 -6.06 14.67
N LYS A 35 -12.36 -6.53 14.45
CA LYS A 35 -13.48 -6.17 15.34
C LYS A 35 -13.48 -6.96 16.64
N ARG A 36 -13.16 -8.26 16.61
CA ARG A 36 -13.27 -9.15 17.79
C ARG A 36 -11.95 -9.30 18.54
N GLN A 37 -10.85 -9.57 17.83
CA GLN A 37 -9.55 -9.81 18.48
C GLN A 37 -8.83 -8.51 18.82
N TRP A 38 -8.90 -7.50 17.94
CA TRP A 38 -8.25 -6.20 18.16
C TRP A 38 -9.18 -5.16 18.80
N GLY A 39 -10.46 -5.50 19.00
CA GLY A 39 -11.43 -4.61 19.66
C GLY A 39 -11.84 -3.38 18.85
N MET A 40 -11.55 -3.31 17.55
CA MET A 40 -11.89 -2.17 16.67
C MET A 40 -13.38 -2.14 16.28
N THR A 41 -14.25 -2.12 17.29
CA THR A 41 -15.71 -2.08 17.11
C THR A 41 -16.20 -0.68 16.72
N HIS A 42 -15.48 0.35 17.13
CA HIS A 42 -15.74 1.76 16.82
C HIS A 42 -14.41 2.47 16.58
N SER A 43 -14.46 3.58 15.83
CA SER A 43 -13.29 4.44 15.64
C SER A 43 -13.14 5.37 16.84
N VAL A 44 -11.90 5.54 17.29
CA VAL A 44 -11.59 6.43 18.42
C VAL A 44 -11.62 7.89 17.96
N VAL A 45 -11.31 8.14 16.69
CA VAL A 45 -11.23 9.49 16.11
C VAL A 45 -12.52 9.87 15.38
N LYS A 46 -12.74 11.19 15.22
CA LYS A 46 -13.88 11.75 14.49
C LYS A 46 -13.44 12.40 13.18
N GLY A 47 -14.30 12.31 12.17
CA GLY A 47 -14.09 12.88 10.85
C GLY A 47 -13.53 11.87 9.85
N LYS A 48 -14.10 11.85 8.63
CA LYS A 48 -13.88 10.82 7.62
C LYS A 48 -12.40 10.53 7.36
N THR A 49 -11.59 11.57 7.14
CA THR A 49 -10.16 11.41 6.83
C THR A 49 -9.38 10.77 7.99
N LYS A 50 -9.70 11.13 9.24
CA LYS A 50 -9.00 10.59 10.42
C LYS A 50 -9.39 9.13 10.65
N VAL A 51 -10.69 8.84 10.56
CA VAL A 51 -11.23 7.48 10.66
C VAL A 51 -10.62 6.58 9.60
N GLU A 52 -10.53 7.07 8.37
CA GLU A 52 -9.90 6.34 7.27
C GLU A 52 -8.42 6.03 7.54
N SER A 53 -7.67 6.99 8.08
CA SER A 53 -6.28 6.78 8.48
C SER A 53 -6.14 5.73 9.60
N GLU A 54 -7.04 5.71 10.59
CA GLU A 54 -7.05 4.69 11.66
C GLU A 54 -7.16 3.27 11.09
N TYR A 55 -8.15 3.04 10.21
CA TYR A 55 -8.34 1.72 9.59
C TYR A 55 -7.22 1.39 8.58
N ARG A 56 -6.64 2.37 7.89
CA ARG A 56 -5.47 2.15 7.02
C ARG A 56 -4.24 1.72 7.81
N LEU A 57 -3.99 2.32 8.98
CA LEU A 57 -2.89 1.91 9.86
C LEU A 57 -3.11 0.49 10.37
N ALA A 58 -4.33 0.14 10.80
CA ALA A 58 -4.68 -1.22 11.18
C ALA A 58 -4.47 -2.22 10.03
N ALA A 59 -4.82 -1.84 8.80
CA ALA A 59 -4.59 -2.67 7.61
C ALA A 59 -3.10 -2.90 7.35
N ILE A 60 -2.27 -1.86 7.47
CA ILE A 60 -0.82 -1.99 7.32
C ILE A 60 -0.26 -2.92 8.38
N ALA A 61 -0.61 -2.72 9.65
CA ALA A 61 -0.16 -3.56 10.75
C ALA A 61 -0.56 -5.03 10.54
N TYR A 62 -1.81 -5.27 10.15
CA TYR A 62 -2.32 -6.62 9.89
C TYR A 62 -1.59 -7.30 8.74
N ASN A 63 -1.35 -6.58 7.64
CA ASN A 63 -0.64 -7.11 6.49
C ASN A 63 0.83 -7.40 6.81
N LEU A 64 1.49 -6.56 7.61
CA LEU A 64 2.87 -6.81 8.06
C LEU A 64 2.95 -8.05 8.95
N LEU A 65 2.05 -8.19 9.92
CA LEU A 65 1.96 -9.38 10.77
C LEU A 65 1.66 -10.63 9.93
N ARG A 66 0.73 -10.56 8.98
CA ARG A 66 0.42 -11.69 8.10
C ARG A 66 1.61 -12.03 7.19
N ALA A 67 2.34 -11.03 6.69
CA ALA A 67 3.52 -11.25 5.88
C ALA A 67 4.64 -11.96 6.65
N THR A 68 4.85 -11.63 7.93
CA THR A 68 5.83 -12.35 8.77
C THR A 68 5.40 -13.79 9.02
N GLN A 69 4.10 -14.08 9.15
CA GLN A 69 3.60 -15.45 9.31
C GLN A 69 3.72 -16.28 8.02
N ILE A 70 3.47 -15.69 6.84
CA ILE A 70 3.52 -16.42 5.56
C ILE A 70 4.96 -16.61 5.07
N LEU A 71 5.78 -15.55 5.12
CA LEU A 71 7.13 -15.54 4.53
C LEU A 71 8.22 -15.87 5.54
N GLY A 72 7.97 -15.70 6.83
CA GLY A 72 8.98 -15.68 7.88
C GLY A 72 9.66 -14.30 8.00
N LEU A 73 10.14 -13.99 9.22
CA LEU A 73 10.75 -12.69 9.52
C LEU A 73 12.01 -12.40 8.71
N LYS A 74 12.92 -13.38 8.60
CA LYS A 74 14.20 -13.22 7.87
C LYS A 74 13.98 -12.90 6.40
N LYS A 75 13.15 -13.69 5.72
CA LYS A 75 12.83 -13.50 4.30
C LYS A 75 12.15 -12.16 4.05
N LEU A 76 11.26 -11.72 4.95
CA LEU A 76 10.64 -10.40 4.83
C LEU A 76 11.68 -9.27 4.94
N GLN A 77 12.61 -9.35 5.88
CA GLN A 77 13.68 -8.36 6.04
C GLN A 77 14.59 -8.28 4.81
N GLU A 78 14.98 -9.42 4.25
CA GLU A 78 15.80 -9.48 3.03
C GLU A 78 15.10 -8.82 1.84
N GLN A 79 13.82 -9.14 1.62
CA GLN A 79 13.02 -8.55 0.53
C GLN A 79 12.87 -7.04 0.70
N LEU A 80 12.58 -6.57 1.92
CA LEU A 80 12.48 -5.13 2.20
C LEU A 80 13.81 -4.41 1.99
N ARG A 81 14.94 -5.01 2.40
CA ARG A 81 16.27 -4.43 2.20
C ARG A 81 16.64 -4.36 0.72
N SER A 82 16.37 -5.42 -0.04
CA SER A 82 16.59 -5.44 -1.49
C SER A 82 15.77 -4.38 -2.20
N PHE A 83 14.47 -4.28 -1.86
CA PHE A 83 13.58 -3.26 -2.41
C PHE A 83 14.07 -1.84 -2.09
N PHE A 84 14.47 -1.58 -0.85
CA PHE A 84 14.99 -0.28 -0.42
C PHE A 84 16.26 0.11 -1.20
N PHE A 85 17.17 -0.84 -1.42
CA PHE A 85 18.37 -0.60 -2.21
C PHE A 85 18.06 -0.24 -3.66
N VAL A 86 17.19 -1.01 -4.33
CA VAL A 86 16.75 -0.71 -5.71
C VAL A 86 16.07 0.65 -5.78
N PHE A 87 15.17 0.94 -4.84
CA PHE A 87 14.48 2.23 -4.76
C PHE A 87 15.46 3.40 -4.61
N LEU A 88 16.46 3.28 -3.74
CA LEU A 88 17.51 4.28 -3.58
C LEU A 88 18.36 4.45 -4.85
N CYS A 89 18.73 3.36 -5.52
CA CYS A 89 19.48 3.44 -6.78
C CYS A 89 18.68 4.17 -7.87
N LEU A 90 17.36 3.92 -7.96
CA LEU A 90 16.49 4.62 -8.89
C LEU A 90 16.36 6.10 -8.54
N LEU A 91 16.18 6.44 -7.26
CA LEU A 91 16.16 7.82 -6.80
C LEU A 91 17.47 8.54 -7.12
N TRP A 92 18.62 7.91 -6.84
CA TRP A 92 19.93 8.47 -7.14
C TRP A 92 20.14 8.70 -8.64
N SER A 93 19.69 7.78 -9.49
CA SER A 93 19.75 7.92 -10.95
C SER A 93 18.95 9.15 -11.43
N THR A 94 17.80 9.42 -10.80
CA THR A 94 16.98 10.60 -11.10
C THR A 94 17.52 11.90 -10.48
N TRP A 95 18.27 11.80 -9.38
CA TRP A 95 18.88 12.92 -8.67
C TRP A 95 20.31 13.19 -9.18
N ARG A 96 20.44 13.55 -10.46
CA ARG A 96 21.68 14.17 -10.95
C ARG A 96 21.64 15.68 -10.64
N PRO A 97 22.56 16.23 -9.84
CA PRO A 97 22.60 17.67 -9.58
C PRO A 97 22.91 18.44 -10.87
N LYS A 98 22.08 19.44 -11.20
CA LYS A 98 22.25 20.31 -12.40
C LYS A 98 23.55 21.13 -12.36
N SER A 99 24.17 21.30 -11.19
CA SER A 99 25.41 22.08 -11.00
C SER A 99 26.63 21.49 -11.71
N ALA A 100 26.66 20.16 -11.94
CA ALA A 100 27.77 19.51 -12.63
C ALA A 100 27.84 19.86 -14.14
N ARG A 101 26.75 20.39 -14.73
CA ARG A 101 26.71 20.77 -16.15
C ARG A 101 27.36 22.13 -16.43
N TYR A 102 27.27 23.07 -15.48
CA TYR A 102 27.85 24.41 -15.62
C TYR A 102 29.38 24.42 -15.48
N LEU A 103 29.94 23.59 -14.59
CA LEU A 103 31.39 23.52 -14.40
C LEU A 103 32.12 22.89 -15.60
N VAL A 104 31.43 22.02 -16.36
CA VAL A 104 31.95 21.46 -17.60
C VAL A 104 31.91 22.50 -18.72
N SER A 105 30.83 23.27 -18.87
CA SER A 105 30.77 24.29 -19.93
C SER A 105 31.76 25.43 -19.74
N VAL A 106 31.99 25.90 -18.50
CA VAL A 106 32.92 27.00 -18.20
C VAL A 106 34.39 26.63 -18.47
N ASN A 107 34.76 25.35 -18.36
CA ASN A 107 36.12 24.88 -18.63
C ASN A 107 36.46 24.72 -20.13
N TYR A 108 35.45 24.61 -21.01
CA TYR A 108 35.68 24.55 -22.46
C TYR A 108 35.86 25.93 -23.09
N GLU A 109 35.39 26.99 -22.43
CA GLU A 109 35.45 28.37 -22.94
C GLU A 109 36.74 29.11 -22.51
N ASN A 110 37.52 28.52 -21.59
CA ASN A 110 38.81 29.04 -21.12
C ASN A 110 40.03 28.32 -21.71
N LYS A 111 39.87 27.69 -22.89
CA LYS A 111 40.95 26.98 -23.61
C LYS A 111 40.98 27.44 -25.06
#